data_AF-A0A3R7EDQ7-F1
#
_entry.id   AF-A0A3R7EDQ7-F1
#
_cell.length_a   1.000
_cell.length_b   1.000
_cell.length_c   1.000
_cell.angle_alpha   90.00
_cell.angle_beta   90.00
_cell.angle_gamma   90.00
#
_symmetry.space_group_name_H-M   'P 1'
#
loop_
_entity.id
_entity.type
_entity.pdbx_description
1 polymer ?
#
loop_
_entity_poly.entity_id
_entity_poly.type
_entity_poly.pdbx_seq_one_letter_code
_entity_poly.pdbx_strand_id
1 'polypeptide(L)'
;MIIWIYVSNLAIALWNVARAVIFVYHPNGDGWAHSVAYCVDCLGNAITGGDPRETISSRSAKARLEGKEWGCAMCAFLGWAATLIAGKPTDHCAESIEPNEGSRAIIKD
;
A
#
# COMPACT_ATOMS: atom_id res chain seq x y z
N MET A 1 -4.24 -47.54 -9.81
CA MET A 1 -4.96 -46.49 -10.56
C MET A 1 -5.56 -45.43 -9.63
N ILE A 2 -6.32 -45.81 -8.58
CA ILE A 2 -6.96 -44.87 -7.64
C ILE A 2 -5.96 -43.99 -6.86
N ILE A 3 -4.87 -44.55 -6.35
CA ILE A 3 -3.85 -43.79 -5.58
C ILE A 3 -3.27 -42.63 -6.40
N TRP A 4 -2.99 -42.87 -7.69
CA TRP A 4 -2.43 -41.85 -8.57
C TRP A 4 -3.39 -40.69 -8.82
N ILE A 5 -4.70 -40.94 -8.87
CA ILE A 5 -5.73 -39.88 -8.98
C ILE A 5 -5.67 -38.95 -7.77
N TYR A 6 -5.56 -39.50 -6.55
CA TYR A 6 -5.45 -38.69 -5.33
C TYR A 6 -4.14 -37.89 -5.28
N VAL A 7 -3.03 -38.49 -5.68
CA VAL A 7 -1.73 -37.80 -5.75
C VAL A 7 -1.78 -36.63 -6.75
N SER A 8 -2.35 -36.84 -7.95
CA SER A 8 -2.50 -35.78 -8.94
C SER A 8 -3.42 -34.66 -8.47
N ASN A 9 -4.57 -34.99 -7.86
CA ASN A 9 -5.49 -33.97 -7.33
C ASN A 9 -4.86 -33.16 -6.20
N LEU A 10 -4.09 -33.80 -5.31
CA LEU A 10 -3.35 -33.10 -4.26
C LEU A 10 -2.31 -32.15 -4.85
N ALA A 11 -1.53 -32.61 -5.84
CA ALA A 11 -0.53 -31.75 -6.50
C ALA A 11 -1.17 -30.53 -7.18
N ILE A 12 -2.31 -30.72 -7.87
CA ILE A 12 -3.08 -29.64 -8.49
C ILE A 12 -3.61 -28.68 -7.42
N ALA A 13 -4.15 -29.19 -6.32
CA ALA A 13 -4.67 -28.36 -5.24
C ALA A 13 -3.56 -27.49 -4.62
N LEU A 14 -2.41 -28.09 -4.30
CA LEU A 14 -1.26 -27.39 -3.74
C LEU A 14 -0.73 -26.32 -4.71
N TRP A 15 -0.66 -26.62 -6.01
CA TRP A 15 -0.27 -25.66 -7.04
C TRP A 15 -1.21 -24.46 -7.10
N ASN A 16 -2.53 -24.69 -7.10
CA ASN A 16 -3.51 -23.61 -7.15
C ASN A 16 -3.52 -22.76 -5.87
N VAL A 17 -3.34 -23.39 -4.69
CA VAL A 17 -3.21 -22.67 -3.42
C VAL A 17 -1.96 -21.80 -3.43
N ALA A 18 -0.81 -22.32 -3.87
CA ALA A 18 0.41 -21.54 -3.97
C ALA A 18 0.24 -20.32 -4.90
N ARG A 19 -0.40 -20.50 -6.06
CA ARG A 19 -0.70 -19.39 -6.97
C ARG A 19 -1.66 -18.37 -6.37
N ALA A 20 -2.69 -18.81 -5.65
CA ALA A 20 -3.62 -17.90 -4.97
C ALA A 20 -2.90 -17.07 -3.91
N VAL A 21 -1.99 -17.68 -3.14
CA VAL A 21 -1.17 -16.97 -2.15
C VAL A 21 -0.30 -15.91 -2.82
N ILE A 22 0.41 -16.24 -3.91
CA ILE A 22 1.26 -15.30 -4.66
C ILE A 22 0.45 -14.15 -5.27
N PHE A 23 -0.76 -14.44 -5.78
CA PHE A 23 -1.65 -13.41 -6.33
C PHE A 23 -2.13 -12.42 -5.26
N VAL A 24 -2.51 -12.93 -4.09
CA VAL A 24 -2.96 -12.10 -2.97
C VAL A 24 -1.79 -11.30 -2.39
N TYR A 25 -0.64 -11.96 -2.20
CA TYR A 25 0.53 -11.40 -1.57
C TYR A 25 1.75 -11.59 -2.47
N HIS A 26 2.21 -10.48 -3.04
CA HIS A 26 3.47 -10.44 -3.77
C HIS A 26 4.50 -9.67 -2.92
N PRO A 27 5.66 -10.28 -2.60
CA PRO A 27 6.65 -9.67 -1.71
C PRO A 27 7.32 -8.41 -2.29
N ASN A 28 7.16 -8.16 -3.59
CA ASN A 28 7.68 -6.96 -4.26
C ASN A 28 6.75 -5.74 -4.14
N GLY A 29 5.59 -5.86 -3.47
CA GLY A 29 4.68 -4.74 -3.23
C GLY A 29 3.70 -4.45 -4.37
N ASP A 30 3.45 -5.38 -5.28
CA ASP A 30 2.53 -5.23 -6.43
C ASP A 30 1.40 -6.27 -6.44
N GLY A 31 1.20 -6.99 -5.33
CA GLY A 31 0.11 -7.96 -5.18
C GLY A 31 -1.27 -7.32 -5.01
N TRP A 32 -2.33 -8.11 -5.14
CA TRP A 32 -3.72 -7.64 -5.05
C TRP A 32 -4.00 -6.84 -3.77
N ALA A 33 -3.52 -7.32 -2.62
CA ALA A 33 -3.72 -6.64 -1.34
C ALA A 33 -3.10 -5.23 -1.33
N HIS A 34 -1.91 -5.09 -1.92
CA HIS A 34 -1.26 -3.78 -2.05
C HIS A 34 -2.03 -2.86 -3.00
N SER A 35 -2.46 -3.37 -4.16
CA SER A 35 -3.24 -2.57 -5.11
C SER A 35 -4.55 -2.06 -4.49
N VAL A 36 -5.23 -2.89 -3.71
CA VAL A 36 -6.46 -2.48 -3.00
C VAL A 36 -6.15 -1.42 -1.94
N ALA A 37 -5.11 -1.63 -1.12
CA ALA A 37 -4.70 -0.64 -0.12
C ALA A 37 -4.32 0.70 -0.75
N TYR A 38 -3.57 0.68 -1.85
CA TYR A 38 -3.22 1.86 -2.64
C TYR A 38 -4.47 2.61 -3.14
N CYS A 39 -5.43 1.91 -3.73
CA CYS A 39 -6.68 2.52 -4.20
C CYS A 39 -7.49 3.15 -3.06
N VAL A 40 -7.54 2.51 -1.89
CA VAL A 40 -8.25 3.05 -0.70
C VAL A 40 -7.54 4.29 -0.18
N ASP A 41 -6.20 4.30 -0.18
CA ASP A 41 -5.40 5.47 0.22
C ASP A 41 -5.66 6.66 -0.73
N CYS A 42 -5.54 6.46 -2.04
CA CYS A 42 -5.85 7.49 -3.03
C CYS A 42 -7.30 8.00 -2.94
N LEU A 43 -8.26 7.11 -2.63
CA LEU A 43 -9.65 7.52 -2.36
C LEU A 43 -9.74 8.42 -1.13
N GLY A 44 -9.06 8.07 -0.03
CA GLY A 44 -9.00 8.91 1.17
C GLY A 44 -8.37 10.28 0.90
N ASN A 45 -7.28 10.32 0.13
CA ASN A 45 -6.67 11.58 -0.29
C ASN A 45 -7.64 12.42 -1.13
N ALA A 46 -8.34 11.81 -2.09
CA ALA A 46 -9.34 12.49 -2.91
C ALA A 46 -10.50 13.06 -2.08
N ILE A 47 -11.02 12.30 -1.11
CA ILE A 47 -12.09 12.74 -0.18
C ILE A 47 -11.65 13.98 0.61
N THR A 48 -10.38 14.06 0.99
CA THR A 48 -9.80 15.20 1.72
C THR A 48 -9.31 16.33 0.80
N GLY A 49 -9.68 16.31 -0.48
CA GLY A 49 -9.38 17.37 -1.44
C GLY A 49 -8.00 17.27 -2.10
N GLY A 50 -7.27 16.15 -1.93
CA GLY A 50 -6.00 15.87 -2.60
C GLY A 50 -6.16 15.40 -4.05
N ASP A 51 -5.06 15.04 -4.71
CA ASP A 51 -5.08 14.49 -6.06
C ASP A 51 -5.59 13.04 -6.05
N PRO A 52 -6.57 12.66 -6.89
CA PRO A 52 -7.11 11.30 -6.94
C PRO A 52 -6.13 10.19 -7.34
N ARG A 53 -4.94 10.55 -7.84
CA ARG A 53 -3.86 9.60 -8.16
C ARG A 53 -2.70 9.65 -7.16
N GLU A 54 -2.83 10.44 -6.10
CA GLU A 54 -1.82 10.56 -5.07
C GLU A 54 -2.31 9.93 -3.77
N THR A 55 -1.42 9.22 -3.07
CA THR A 55 -1.68 8.69 -1.74
C THR A 55 -1.61 9.78 -0.66
N ILE A 56 -2.36 9.60 0.45
CA ILE A 56 -2.29 10.55 1.58
C ILE A 56 -0.90 10.56 2.20
N SER A 57 -0.21 9.42 2.17
CA SER A 57 1.17 9.24 2.63
C SER A 57 2.16 10.05 1.78
N SER A 58 2.02 10.02 0.44
CA SER A 58 2.81 10.85 -0.49
C SER A 58 2.57 12.34 -0.27
N ARG A 59 1.30 12.76 -0.18
CA ARG A 59 0.92 14.16 0.08
C ARG A 59 1.49 14.67 1.40
N SER A 60 1.36 13.87 2.46
CA SER A 60 1.90 14.18 3.79
C SER A 60 3.42 14.28 3.78
N ALA A 61 4.10 13.41 3.02
CA ALA A 61 5.55 13.45 2.87
C ALA A 61 6.01 14.75 2.19
N LYS A 62 5.33 15.20 1.14
CA LYS A 62 5.62 16.47 0.47
C LYS A 62 5.37 17.66 1.40
N ALA A 63 4.24 17.67 2.11
CA ALA A 63 3.96 18.70 3.10
C ALA A 63 5.00 18.76 4.22
N ARG A 64 5.48 17.59 4.69
CA ARG A 64 6.60 17.50 5.65
C ARG A 64 7.89 18.10 5.08
N LEU A 65 8.22 17.79 3.81
CA LEU A 65 9.41 18.34 3.14
C LEU A 65 9.32 19.86 2.95
N GLU A 66 8.12 20.39 2.78
CA GLU A 66 7.83 21.84 2.71
C GLU A 66 7.74 22.50 4.10
N GLY A 67 7.95 21.75 5.18
CA GLY A 67 7.97 22.27 6.55
C GLY A 67 6.59 22.49 7.18
N LYS A 68 5.52 21.93 6.61
CA LYS A 68 4.16 22.07 7.14
C LYS A 68 3.93 21.13 8.33
N GLU A 69 3.47 21.70 9.43
CA GLU A 69 3.26 20.97 10.69
C GLU A 69 2.27 19.81 10.56
N TRP A 70 1.22 19.97 9.75
CA TRP A 70 0.23 18.91 9.53
C TRP A 70 0.85 17.69 8.84
N GLY A 71 1.80 17.90 7.91
CA GLY A 71 2.52 16.83 7.22
C GLY A 71 3.42 16.07 8.17
N CYS A 72 4.12 16.77 9.08
CA CYS A 72 4.89 16.15 10.15
C CYS A 72 4.02 15.28 11.06
N ALA A 73 2.88 15.80 11.52
CA ALA A 73 1.96 15.07 12.40
C ALA A 73 1.36 13.84 11.71
N MET A 74 0.94 13.97 10.46
CA MET A 74 0.37 12.86 9.69
C MET A 74 1.42 11.80 9.41
N CYS A 75 2.64 12.18 9.04
CA CYS A 75 3.73 11.22 8.82
C CYS A 75 4.16 10.49 10.10
N ALA A 76 4.13 11.15 11.26
CA ALA A 76 4.37 10.49 12.52
C ALA A 76 3.28 9.43 12.83
N PHE A 77 2.01 9.77 12.60
CA PHE A 77 0.90 8.83 12.76
C PHE A 77 1.00 7.63 11.81
N LEU A 78 1.26 7.88 10.52
CA LEU A 78 1.41 6.84 9.51
C LEU A 78 2.64 5.96 9.76
N GLY A 79 3.77 6.55 10.17
CA GLY A 79 4.96 5.81 10.57
C GLY A 79 4.73 4.93 11.80
N TRP A 80 3.98 5.42 12.79
CA TRP A 80 3.56 4.61 13.95
C TRP A 80 2.68 3.44 13.53
N ALA A 81 1.67 3.68 12.69
CA ALA A 81 0.76 2.62 12.21
C ALA A 81 1.52 1.56 11.39
N ALA A 82 2.40 1.98 10.49
CA ALA A 82 3.24 1.07 9.71
C ALA A 82 4.21 0.28 10.59
N THR A 83 4.81 0.92 11.60
CA THR A 83 5.69 0.25 12.57
C THR A 83 4.94 -0.82 13.38
N LEU A 84 3.69 -0.55 13.77
CA LEU A 84 2.83 -1.51 14.48
C LEU A 84 2.53 -2.74 13.61
N ILE A 85 2.25 -2.55 12.31
CA ILE A 85 1.93 -3.63 11.37
C ILE A 85 3.19 -4.42 10.99
N ALA A 86 4.30 -3.74 10.72
CA ALA A 86 5.54 -4.34 10.26
C ALA A 86 6.41 -4.93 11.40
N GLY A 87 6.12 -4.56 12.66
CA GLY A 87 6.91 -4.97 13.82
C GLY A 87 8.32 -4.37 13.88
N LYS A 88 8.62 -3.37 13.05
CA LYS A 88 9.92 -2.68 12.99
C LYS A 88 9.74 -1.19 12.69
N PRO A 89 10.63 -0.30 13.18
CA PRO A 89 10.56 1.12 12.85
C PRO A 89 10.60 1.35 11.34
N THR A 90 9.61 2.09 10.82
CA THR A 90 9.47 2.44 9.40
C THR A 90 9.05 3.89 9.24
N ASP A 91 9.63 4.59 8.26
CA ASP A 91 9.15 5.91 7.82
C ASP A 91 8.31 5.74 6.56
N HIS A 92 7.03 5.41 6.77
CA HIS A 92 6.10 5.11 5.68
C HIS A 92 5.94 6.28 4.70
N CYS A 93 5.98 7.52 5.18
CA CYS A 93 5.91 8.70 4.31
C CYS A 93 7.12 8.84 3.41
N ALA A 94 8.34 8.62 3.94
CA ALA A 94 9.55 8.70 3.13
C ALA A 94 9.58 7.64 2.02
N GLU A 95 9.07 6.45 2.31
CA GLU A 95 9.01 5.33 1.37
C GLU A 95 7.91 5.50 0.30
N SER A 96 6.85 6.26 0.60
CA SER A 96 5.65 6.37 -0.24
C SER A 96 5.60 7.65 -1.08
N ILE A 97 6.69 8.42 -1.16
CA ILE A 97 6.69 9.67 -1.92
C ILE A 97 6.56 9.41 -3.42
N GLU A 98 5.56 10.05 -4.05
CA GLU A 98 5.31 9.97 -5.50
C GLU A 98 5.68 11.31 -6.15
N PRO A 99 6.88 11.47 -6.74
CA PRO A 99 7.36 12.78 -7.20
C PRO A 99 6.53 13.39 -8.33
N ASN A 100 5.83 12.54 -9.10
CA ASN A 100 5.13 12.94 -10.33
C ASN A 100 3.61 13.11 -10.16
N GLU A 101 3.06 12.85 -8.97
CA GLU A 101 1.62 12.96 -8.68
C GLU A 101 1.34 14.19 -7.77
N GLY A 102 0.07 14.58 -7.59
CA GLY A 102 -0.34 15.67 -6.68
C GLY A 102 -0.74 16.98 -7.37
N SER A 103 -0.48 17.13 -8.67
CA SER A 103 -0.75 18.36 -9.42
C SER A 103 -2.24 18.70 -9.57
N ARG A 104 -3.13 17.72 -9.40
CA ARG A 104 -4.60 17.86 -9.56
C ARG A 104 -5.34 17.98 -8.24
N ALA A 105 -4.64 18.25 -7.14
CA ALA A 105 -5.26 18.50 -5.84
C ALA A 105 -6.21 19.70 -5.89
N ILE A 106 -7.39 19.52 -5.27
CA ILE A 106 -8.40 20.59 -5.13
C ILE A 106 -7.95 21.59 -4.07
N ILE A 107 -7.46 21.08 -2.94
CA ILE A 107 -6.84 21.87 -1.87
C ILE A 107 -5.33 21.73 -2.03
N LYS A 108 -4.69 22.82 -2.46
CA LYS A 108 -3.24 22.90 -2.53
C LYS A 108 -2.70 23.14 -1.14
N ASP A 109 -1.68 22.37 -0.77
CA ASP A 109 -0.97 22.56 0.48
C ASP A 109 -0.10 23.82 0.40
#